data_AF-A0ABC8LIW0-F1
#
_entry.id   AF-A0ABC8LIW0-F1
#
_cell.length_a   1.000
_cell.length_b   1.000
_cell.length_c   1.000
_cell.angle_alpha   90.00
_cell.angle_beta   90.00
_cell.angle_gamma   90.00
#
_symmetry.space_group_name_H-M   'P 1'
#
loop_
_entity.id
_entity.type
_entity.pdbx_description
1 polymer ?
#
loop_
_entity_poly.entity_id
_entity_poly.type
_entity_poly.pdbx_seq_one_letter_code
_entity_poly.pdbx_strand_id
1 'polypeptide(L)'
;MAPVIKSDRFMVRRYDHLQVLANTNLELPDVVGEIRSVQGSDLSNESATTRFVVRFLIEPNVTVYLTLWDEAASTFRGLLKPGDKSKAVMLVTTVNPKLFGG
;
A
#
# COMPACT_ATOMS: atom_id res chain seq x y z
N MET A 1 -9.47 -12.60 -32.75
CA MET A 1 -8.38 -11.76 -32.22
C MET A 1 -7.84 -12.43 -30.97
N ALA A 2 -6.52 -12.53 -30.82
CA ALA A 2 -5.91 -13.07 -29.60
C ALA A 2 -5.98 -12.05 -28.47
N PRO A 3 -6.06 -12.47 -27.19
CA PRO A 3 -6.07 -11.56 -26.05
C PRO A 3 -4.74 -10.79 -25.98
N VAL A 4 -4.81 -9.46 -25.82
CA VAL A 4 -3.63 -8.63 -25.54
C VAL A 4 -3.38 -8.67 -24.04
N ILE A 5 -2.28 -9.31 -23.63
CA ILE A 5 -1.83 -9.33 -22.23
C ILE A 5 -1.01 -8.07 -21.98
N LYS A 6 -1.34 -7.31 -20.93
CA LYS A 6 -0.53 -6.14 -20.51
C LYS A 6 0.87 -6.58 -20.10
N SER A 7 1.87 -5.76 -20.43
CA SER A 7 3.28 -6.03 -20.16
C SER A 7 3.72 -5.80 -18.72
N ASP A 8 2.85 -5.22 -17.89
CA ASP A 8 3.17 -4.89 -16.49
C ASP A 8 3.54 -6.18 -15.73
N ARG A 9 4.71 -6.16 -15.09
CA ARG A 9 5.21 -7.27 -14.27
C ARG A 9 5.32 -6.79 -12.84
N PHE A 10 4.77 -7.58 -11.93
CA PHE A 10 4.79 -7.28 -10.51
C PHE A 10 5.61 -8.32 -9.75
N MET A 11 6.44 -7.83 -8.85
CA MET A 11 7.30 -8.61 -7.98
C MET A 11 6.68 -8.72 -6.59
N VAL A 12 5.53 -9.39 -6.53
CA VAL A 12 4.76 -9.48 -5.28
C VAL A 12 5.49 -10.35 -4.26
N ARG A 13 5.72 -9.81 -3.07
CA ARG A 13 6.37 -10.53 -1.95
C ARG A 13 5.39 -10.79 -0.81
N ARG A 14 5.57 -11.95 -0.18
CA ARG A 14 4.91 -12.38 1.06
C ARG A 14 5.60 -11.79 2.28
N TYR A 15 4.97 -11.88 3.44
CA TYR A 15 5.45 -11.28 4.69
C TYR A 15 6.85 -11.77 5.09
N ASP A 16 7.10 -13.08 5.00
CA ASP A 16 8.41 -13.70 5.27
C ASP A 16 9.53 -13.05 4.44
N HIS A 17 9.30 -12.83 3.16
CA HIS A 17 10.24 -12.14 2.27
C HIS A 17 10.39 -10.66 2.62
N LEU A 18 9.30 -9.97 2.98
CA LEU A 18 9.35 -8.57 3.41
C LEU A 18 10.19 -8.40 4.68
N GLN A 19 10.13 -9.35 5.63
CA GLN A 19 10.96 -9.33 6.83
C GLN A 19 12.46 -9.43 6.50
N VAL A 20 12.83 -10.31 5.57
CA VAL A 20 14.23 -10.46 5.12
C VAL A 20 14.74 -9.21 4.41
N LEU A 21 13.90 -8.56 3.60
CA LEU A 21 14.26 -7.35 2.86
C LEU A 21 14.24 -6.07 3.71
N ALA A 22 13.54 -6.09 4.85
CA ALA A 22 13.32 -4.91 5.64
C ALA A 22 14.63 -4.24 6.09
N ASN A 23 14.66 -2.91 6.00
CA ASN A 23 15.83 -2.09 6.34
C ASN A 23 17.09 -2.34 5.50
N THR A 24 17.08 -3.24 4.51
CA THR A 24 18.25 -3.50 3.65
C THR A 24 18.36 -2.55 2.47
N ASN A 25 17.23 -2.02 1.98
CA ASN A 25 17.11 -1.26 0.71
C ASN A 25 17.66 -2.02 -0.53
N LEU A 26 17.85 -3.34 -0.46
CA LEU A 26 18.41 -4.14 -1.57
C LEU A 26 17.42 -4.34 -2.72
N GLU A 27 16.13 -4.44 -2.40
CA GLU A 27 15.05 -4.65 -3.35
C GLU A 27 13.85 -3.79 -2.93
N LEU A 28 13.10 -3.27 -3.91
CA LEU A 28 11.84 -2.57 -3.70
C LEU A 28 10.69 -3.45 -4.21
N PRO A 29 10.18 -4.38 -3.38
CA PRO A 29 9.16 -5.33 -3.81
C PRO A 29 7.79 -4.68 -4.00
N ASP A 30 6.86 -5.45 -4.58
CA ASP A 30 5.45 -5.08 -4.66
C ASP A 30 4.64 -5.86 -3.61
N VAL A 31 3.50 -5.32 -3.18
CA VAL A 31 2.63 -5.95 -2.17
C VAL A 31 1.17 -5.78 -2.56
N VAL A 32 0.39 -6.85 -2.38
CA VAL A 32 -1.07 -6.83 -2.54
C VAL A 32 -1.73 -7.04 -1.18
N GLY A 33 -2.80 -6.31 -0.90
CA GLY A 33 -3.52 -6.45 0.37
C GLY A 33 -4.86 -5.75 0.41
N GLU A 34 -5.64 -6.08 1.44
CA GLU A 34 -6.93 -5.45 1.74
C GLU A 34 -6.71 -4.23 2.66
N ILE A 35 -7.33 -3.11 2.30
CA ILE A 35 -7.36 -1.91 3.13
C ILE A 35 -8.31 -2.18 4.31
N ARG A 36 -7.76 -2.13 5.54
CA ARG A 36 -8.53 -2.34 6.78
C ARG A 36 -8.99 -1.03 7.41
N SER A 37 -8.14 -0.02 7.37
CA SER A 37 -8.45 1.32 7.88
C SER A 37 -7.40 2.31 7.39
N VAL A 38 -7.76 3.59 7.33
CA VAL A 38 -6.87 4.69 7.00
C VAL A 38 -6.84 5.66 8.18
N GLN A 39 -5.65 6.07 8.63
CA GLN A 39 -5.44 6.93 9.78
C GLN A 39 -4.44 8.03 9.42
N GLY A 40 -4.78 9.29 9.68
CA GLY A 40 -3.91 10.44 9.39
C GLY A 40 -4.69 11.75 9.44
N SER A 41 -4.01 12.86 9.17
CA SER A 41 -4.64 14.18 9.04
C SER A 41 -5.12 14.43 7.60
N ASP A 42 -5.99 15.42 7.44
CA ASP A 42 -6.39 15.97 6.14
C ASP A 42 -6.94 14.94 5.15
N LEU A 43 -7.55 13.85 5.65
CA LEU A 43 -8.04 12.76 4.79
C LEU A 43 -9.16 13.21 3.84
N SER A 44 -9.89 14.28 4.18
CA SER A 44 -10.92 14.88 3.34
C SER A 44 -10.41 15.98 2.41
N ASN A 45 -9.12 16.33 2.46
CA ASN A 45 -8.52 17.32 1.56
C ASN A 45 -7.72 16.57 0.49
N GLU A 46 -8.32 16.37 -0.68
CA GLU A 46 -7.73 15.59 -1.79
C GLU A 46 -6.37 16.14 -2.25
N SER A 47 -6.13 17.44 -2.12
CA SER A 47 -4.86 18.09 -2.49
C SER A 47 -3.79 17.99 -1.40
N ALA A 48 -4.11 17.47 -0.21
CA ALA A 48 -3.13 17.34 0.86
C ALA A 48 -2.09 16.26 0.53
N THR A 49 -0.82 16.61 0.76
CA THR A 49 0.34 15.71 0.62
C THR A 49 0.81 15.16 1.97
N THR A 50 0.13 15.53 3.06
CA THR A 50 0.48 15.12 4.42
C THR A 50 0.48 13.61 4.56
N ARG A 51 1.45 13.10 5.33
CA ARG A 51 1.64 11.66 5.53
C ARG A 51 0.45 11.05 6.26
N PHE A 52 0.00 9.87 5.81
CA PHE A 52 -0.96 9.05 6.54
C PHE A 52 -0.60 7.57 6.47
N VAL A 53 -1.29 6.77 7.26
CA VAL A 53 -1.03 5.34 7.42
C VAL A 53 -2.26 4.53 7.03
N VAL A 54 -2.04 3.49 6.24
CA VAL A 54 -3.03 2.48 5.86
C VAL A 54 -2.72 1.19 6.60
N ARG A 55 -3.70 0.68 7.36
CA ARG A 55 -3.65 -0.65 7.94
C ARG A 55 -3.96 -1.65 6.83
N PHE A 56 -3.00 -2.48 6.44
CA PHE A 56 -3.05 -3.25 5.22
C PHE A 56 -2.90 -4.75 5.51
N LEU A 57 -3.95 -5.53 5.24
CA LEU A 57 -3.92 -6.97 5.45
C LEU A 57 -3.39 -7.66 4.19
N ILE A 58 -2.21 -8.24 4.26
CA ILE A 58 -1.50 -8.82 3.10
C ILE A 58 -1.59 -10.34 3.05
N GLU A 59 -1.80 -10.99 4.20
CA GLU A 59 -2.01 -12.43 4.34
C GLU A 59 -3.02 -12.69 5.48
N PRO A 60 -3.59 -13.90 5.63
CA PRO A 60 -4.47 -14.22 6.75
C PRO A 60 -3.83 -13.85 8.09
N ASN A 61 -4.49 -12.94 8.82
CA ASN A 61 -4.04 -12.40 10.11
C ASN A 61 -2.73 -11.59 10.10
N VAL A 62 -2.11 -11.35 8.94
CA VAL A 62 -0.89 -10.53 8.83
C VAL A 62 -1.23 -9.13 8.34
N THR A 63 -1.10 -8.16 9.24
CA THR A 63 -1.30 -6.74 8.94
C THR A 63 0.03 -6.02 8.94
N VAL A 64 0.28 -5.25 7.89
CA VAL A 64 1.38 -4.29 7.81
C VAL A 64 0.85 -2.85 7.79
N TYR A 65 1.70 -1.89 8.10
CA TYR A 65 1.38 -0.47 8.03
C TYR A 65 2.04 0.12 6.79
N LEU A 66 1.24 0.51 5.82
CA LEU A 66 1.69 1.22 4.64
C LEU A 66 1.63 2.72 4.92
N THR A 67 2.75 3.40 4.74
CA THR A 67 2.83 4.86 4.90
C THR A 67 2.87 5.51 3.53
N LEU A 68 1.96 6.45 3.28
CA LEU A 68 1.88 7.21 2.03
C LEU A 68 2.12 8.69 2.32
N TRP A 69 2.81 9.38 1.42
CA TRP A 69 3.04 10.84 1.44
C TRP A 69 3.10 11.39 0.01
N ASP A 70 3.21 12.71 -0.15
CA ASP A 70 3.31 13.42 -1.43
C ASP A 70 2.19 13.05 -2.42
N GLU A 71 2.54 12.84 -3.69
CA GLU A 71 1.62 12.55 -4.79
C GLU A 71 0.82 11.26 -4.55
N ALA A 72 1.44 10.24 -3.98
CA ALA A 72 0.77 8.98 -3.66
C ALA A 72 -0.34 9.21 -2.60
N ALA A 73 -0.07 10.08 -1.63
CA ALA A 73 -1.04 10.44 -0.62
C ALA A 73 -2.22 11.26 -1.18
N SER A 74 -1.95 12.27 -2.01
CA SER A 74 -2.99 13.06 -2.68
C SER A 74 -3.86 12.19 -3.61
N THR A 75 -3.23 11.35 -4.44
CA THR A 75 -3.93 10.43 -5.34
C THR A 75 -4.84 9.48 -4.59
N PHE A 76 -4.33 8.89 -3.50
CA PHE A 76 -5.13 7.97 -2.69
C PHE A 76 -6.29 8.67 -1.97
N ARG A 77 -6.12 9.93 -1.51
CA ARG A 77 -7.21 10.70 -0.89
C ARG A 77 -8.37 10.93 -1.85
N GLY A 78 -8.10 11.19 -3.14
CA GLY A 78 -9.15 11.27 -4.18
C GLY A 78 -9.96 9.97 -4.34
N LEU A 79 -9.46 8.84 -3.85
CA LEU A 79 -10.18 7.55 -3.82
C LEU A 79 -11.02 7.37 -2.54
N LEU A 80 -10.79 8.15 -1.48
CA LEU A 80 -11.53 8.08 -0.23
C LEU A 80 -12.90 8.76 -0.37
N LYS A 81 -13.86 8.07 -1.01
CA LYS A 81 -15.23 8.55 -1.09
C LYS A 81 -15.96 8.35 0.24
N PRO A 82 -16.59 9.39 0.80
CA PRO A 82 -17.42 9.23 1.99
C PRO A 82 -18.55 8.23 1.73
N GLY A 83 -18.68 7.22 2.60
CA GLY A 83 -19.78 6.25 2.56
C GLY A 83 -19.51 4.97 1.76
N ASP A 84 -18.43 4.88 0.99
CA ASP A 84 -18.01 3.63 0.37
C ASP A 84 -17.23 2.78 1.39
N LYS A 85 -17.90 1.76 1.94
CA LYS A 85 -17.31 0.80 2.88
C LYS A 85 -16.87 -0.50 2.19
N SER A 86 -16.79 -0.51 0.86
CA SER A 86 -16.33 -1.69 0.15
C SER A 86 -14.90 -2.04 0.56
N LYS A 87 -14.65 -3.34 0.74
CA LYS A 87 -13.29 -3.85 0.97
C LYS A 87 -12.48 -3.63 -0.29
N ALA A 88 -11.62 -2.62 -0.27
CA ALA A 88 -10.74 -2.32 -1.38
C ALA A 88 -9.43 -3.13 -1.24
N VAL A 89 -9.08 -3.86 -2.31
CA VAL A 89 -7.76 -4.47 -2.48
C VAL A 89 -6.90 -3.49 -3.26
N MET A 90 -5.66 -3.28 -2.80
CA MET A 90 -4.68 -2.44 -3.48
C MET A 90 -3.46 -3.28 -3.86
N LEU A 91 -2.86 -2.96 -5.00
CA LEU A 91 -1.51 -3.36 -5.36
C LEU A 91 -0.62 -2.13 -5.19
N VAL A 92 0.41 -2.26 -4.36
CA VAL A 92 1.37 -1.20 -4.08
C VAL A 92 2.71 -1.63 -4.63
N THR A 93 3.27 -0.84 -5.53
CA THR A 93 4.53 -1.18 -6.17
C THR A 93 5.72 -0.49 -5.52
N THR A 94 6.91 -1.07 -5.66
CA THR A 94 8.18 -0.46 -5.25
C THR A 94 8.23 -0.02 -3.79
N VAL A 95 7.66 -0.80 -2.87
CA VAL A 95 7.67 -0.46 -1.44
C VAL A 95 9.07 -0.62 -0.86
N ASN A 96 9.43 0.22 0.11
CA ASN A 96 10.63 0.02 0.92
C ASN A 96 10.22 -0.62 2.26
N PRO A 97 10.41 -1.95 2.45
CA PRO A 97 9.99 -2.61 3.67
C PRO A 97 10.83 -2.11 4.85
N LYS A 98 10.16 -1.82 5.95
CA LYS A 98 10.79 -1.40 7.20
C LYS A 98 10.22 -2.22 8.35
N LEU A 99 11.11 -2.74 9.19
CA LEU A 99 10.73 -3.24 10.51
C LEU A 99 10.82 -2.06 11.47
N PHE A 100 9.67 -1.66 11.99
CA PHE A 100 9.58 -0.72 13.10
C PHE A 100 9.40 -1.56 14.36
N GLY A 101 10.39 -1.53 15.25
CA GLY A 101 10.37 -2.34 16.46
C GLY A 101 11.60 -2.11 17.32
N GLY A 102 11.49 -1.11 18.20
CA GLY A 102 11.81 -1.19 19.61
C GLY A 102 10.53 -0.81 20.36
#